data_AF-A0AAV4HSI9-F1
#
_entry.id   AF-A0AAV4HSI9-F1
#
_cell.length_a   1.000
_cell.length_b   1.000
_cell.length_c   1.000
_cell.angle_alpha   90.00
_cell.angle_beta   90.00
_cell.angle_gamma   90.00
#
_symmetry.space_group_name_H-M   'P 1'
#
loop_
_entity.id
_entity.type
_entity.pdbx_description
1 polymer ?
#
loop_
_entity_poly.entity_id
_entity_poly.type
_entity_poly.pdbx_seq_one_letter_code
_entity_poly.pdbx_strand_id
1 'polypeptide(L)'
;MYLPTITTKEEEEKEEDDEEEKEEGEEEEEEEEEEEEEEEEEEEEGGGGGRGGGGGGGGGEEEEGGEGGKVLQLGGMSKQLLAENKNNERAFSWSRHQLVVTKYKEDERTSSSPYAMFDSENPVVDFSKFSDDNEDIVDEDLVFWLTMGLHHIPRSEDLPLTSTTGTRLSFSLAPFNYYSECPSMSSSDAIRMDLLNTKKPSEGVRIQRYYGKEKETCAIPASSIYDDQVRENPDTALESSRFLGVF
;
A
#
# COMPACT_ATOMS: atom_id res chain seq x y z
N MET A 1 68.55 -3.30 40.50
CA MET A 1 68.73 -4.43 39.57
C MET A 1 67.42 -4.53 38.81
N TYR A 2 67.35 -3.86 37.66
CA TYR A 2 66.21 -3.88 36.74
C TYR A 2 66.83 -4.16 35.38
N LEU A 3 66.50 -5.30 34.79
CA LEU A 3 66.92 -5.69 33.44
C LEU A 3 65.72 -5.50 32.51
N PRO A 4 65.89 -4.92 31.32
CA PRO A 4 64.86 -4.94 30.30
C PRO A 4 64.77 -6.33 29.65
N THR A 5 63.54 -6.76 29.36
CA THR A 5 63.23 -7.91 28.48
C THR A 5 63.51 -7.51 27.03
N ILE A 6 64.22 -8.37 26.30
CA ILE A 6 64.44 -8.27 24.85
C ILE A 6 63.46 -9.28 24.23
N THR A 7 62.45 -8.79 23.51
CA THR A 7 61.64 -9.60 22.60
C THR A 7 62.46 -9.92 21.35
N THR A 8 62.32 -11.13 20.83
CA THR A 8 63.09 -11.62 19.68
C THR A 8 62.32 -11.35 18.39
N LYS A 9 63.04 -10.93 17.33
CA LYS A 9 62.49 -10.62 15.99
C LYS A 9 61.56 -11.69 15.39
N GLU A 10 61.74 -12.96 15.75
CA GLU A 10 60.89 -14.06 15.28
C GLU A 10 59.45 -14.03 15.86
N GLU A 11 59.20 -13.31 16.96
CA GLU A 11 57.84 -13.14 17.50
C GLU A 11 57.09 -11.97 16.84
N GLU A 12 57.79 -10.93 16.37
CA GLU A 12 57.17 -9.79 15.65
C GLU A 12 56.77 -10.19 14.21
N GLU A 13 57.63 -10.93 13.49
CA GLU A 13 57.31 -11.38 12.12
C GLU A 13 56.13 -12.36 12.09
N LYS A 14 55.92 -13.12 13.17
CA LYS A 14 54.79 -14.05 13.27
C LYS A 14 53.47 -13.35 13.60
N GLU A 15 53.50 -12.26 14.37
CA GLU A 15 52.30 -11.45 14.61
C GLU A 15 51.88 -10.68 13.35
N GLU A 16 52.83 -10.24 12.50
CA GLU A 16 52.50 -9.62 11.20
C GLU A 16 51.89 -10.62 10.20
N ASP A 17 52.43 -11.85 10.08
CA ASP A 17 51.88 -12.89 9.19
C ASP A 17 50.45 -13.31 9.63
N ASP A 18 50.19 -13.41 10.94
CA ASP A 18 48.85 -13.77 11.48
C ASP A 18 47.83 -12.62 11.31
N GLU A 19 48.26 -11.35 11.18
CA GLU A 19 47.39 -10.21 10.86
C GLU A 19 47.05 -10.15 9.36
N GLU A 20 48.00 -10.46 8.48
CA GLU A 20 47.80 -10.45 7.02
C GLU A 20 46.84 -11.58 6.57
N GLU A 21 46.96 -12.81 7.11
CA GLU A 21 46.00 -13.90 6.85
C GLU A 21 44.58 -13.58 7.35
N LYS A 22 44.46 -12.69 8.34
CA LYS A 22 43.16 -12.29 8.90
C LYS A 22 42.50 -11.20 8.05
N GLU A 23 43.27 -10.26 7.50
CA GLU A 23 42.75 -9.28 6.54
C GLU A 23 42.30 -9.96 5.23
N GLU A 24 43.06 -10.95 4.71
CA GLU A 24 42.65 -11.70 3.50
C GLU A 24 41.34 -12.49 3.73
N GLY A 25 41.12 -13.02 4.94
CA GLY A 25 39.87 -13.71 5.27
C GLY A 25 38.66 -12.79 5.46
N GLU A 26 38.87 -11.54 5.88
CA GLU A 26 37.80 -10.54 5.98
C GLU A 26 37.42 -9.99 4.59
N GLU A 27 38.37 -9.87 3.65
CA GLU A 27 38.07 -9.48 2.25
C GLU A 27 37.30 -10.56 1.47
N GLU A 28 37.60 -11.86 1.67
CA GLU A 28 36.85 -12.95 1.03
C GLU A 28 35.39 -13.05 1.54
N GLU A 29 35.13 -12.76 2.82
CA GLU A 29 33.75 -12.72 3.37
C GLU A 29 32.95 -11.52 2.83
N GLU A 30 33.58 -10.36 2.60
CA GLU A 30 32.90 -9.20 1.99
C GLU A 30 32.54 -9.44 0.51
N GLU A 31 33.40 -10.12 -0.27
CA GLU A 31 33.08 -10.47 -1.67
C GLU A 31 31.93 -11.49 -1.78
N GLU A 32 31.82 -12.46 -0.86
CA GLU A 32 30.69 -13.41 -0.84
C GLU A 32 29.36 -12.73 -0.45
N GLU A 33 29.37 -11.74 0.45
CA GLU A 33 28.17 -10.96 0.81
C GLU A 33 27.69 -10.06 -0.35
N GLU A 34 28.61 -9.46 -1.13
CA GLU A 34 28.24 -8.66 -2.32
C GLU A 34 27.62 -9.52 -3.44
N GLU A 35 28.10 -10.76 -3.66
CA GLU A 35 27.51 -11.67 -4.67
C GLU A 35 26.10 -12.15 -4.27
N GLU A 36 25.82 -12.38 -2.98
CA GLU A 36 24.48 -12.74 -2.51
C GLU A 36 23.48 -11.56 -2.64
N GLU A 37 23.92 -10.32 -2.40
CA GLU A 37 23.06 -9.13 -2.59
C GLU A 37 22.71 -8.89 -4.07
N GLU A 38 23.63 -9.13 -5.02
CA GLU A 38 23.35 -9.01 -6.46
C GLU A 38 22.34 -10.07 -6.95
N GLU A 39 22.40 -11.31 -6.44
CA GLU A 39 21.43 -12.35 -6.80
C GLU A 39 20.01 -12.05 -6.26
N GLU A 40 19.87 -11.45 -5.06
CA GLU A 40 18.57 -11.04 -4.52
C GLU A 40 17.93 -9.87 -5.31
N GLU A 41 18.72 -8.91 -5.79
CA GLU A 41 18.23 -7.80 -6.62
C GLU A 41 17.70 -8.27 -7.98
N GLU A 42 18.32 -9.29 -8.61
CA GLU A 42 17.83 -9.86 -9.87
C GLU A 42 16.49 -10.61 -9.72
N GLU A 43 16.21 -11.21 -8.56
CA GLU A 43 14.91 -11.86 -8.29
C GLU A 43 13.77 -10.84 -8.06
N GLU A 44 14.05 -9.67 -7.48
CA GLU A 44 13.04 -8.62 -7.27
C GLU A 44 12.61 -7.93 -8.57
N GLU A 45 13.52 -7.72 -9.53
CA GLU A 45 13.18 -7.11 -10.83
C GLU A 45 12.30 -8.01 -11.73
N GLY A 46 12.27 -9.33 -11.48
CA GLY A 46 11.43 -10.30 -12.20
C GLY A 46 9.94 -10.28 -11.85
N GLY A 47 9.54 -9.59 -10.77
CA GLY A 47 8.20 -9.65 -10.16
C GLY A 47 7.16 -8.65 -10.69
N GLY A 48 7.32 -8.11 -11.89
CA GLY A 48 6.44 -7.08 -12.43
C GLY A 48 5.13 -7.59 -13.05
N GLY A 49 4.05 -7.71 -12.27
CA GLY A 49 2.68 -7.62 -12.80
C GLY A 49 1.66 -8.67 -12.31
N GLY A 50 1.06 -8.42 -11.14
CA GLY A 50 -0.13 -9.15 -10.71
C GLY A 50 -1.36 -8.81 -11.55
N ARG A 51 -1.99 -9.81 -12.18
CA ARG A 51 -3.32 -9.69 -12.80
C ARG A 51 -4.36 -9.36 -11.71
N GLY A 52 -5.07 -8.25 -11.85
CA GLY A 52 -6.10 -7.81 -10.90
C GLY A 52 -7.22 -8.84 -10.74
N GLY A 53 -7.61 -9.12 -9.49
CA GLY A 53 -8.77 -9.95 -9.15
C GLY A 53 -10.07 -9.18 -9.37
N GLY A 54 -11.03 -9.80 -10.06
CA GLY A 54 -12.37 -9.27 -10.27
C GLY A 54 -13.41 -10.05 -9.47
N GLY A 55 -14.36 -9.34 -8.84
CA GLY A 55 -15.57 -9.93 -8.27
C GLY A 55 -16.75 -9.65 -9.20
N GLY A 56 -17.40 -10.72 -9.69
CA GLY A 56 -18.64 -10.64 -10.44
C GLY A 56 -19.83 -10.54 -9.49
N GLY A 57 -20.73 -9.58 -9.72
CA GLY A 57 -21.96 -9.45 -8.96
C GLY A 57 -23.13 -10.03 -9.74
N GLY A 58 -23.77 -11.08 -9.24
CA GLY A 58 -24.99 -11.62 -9.84
C GLY A 58 -26.15 -10.62 -9.75
N GLY A 59 -26.48 -9.96 -10.86
CA GLY A 59 -27.68 -9.12 -10.92
C GLY A 59 -27.67 -7.99 -11.96
N GLY A 60 -27.50 -8.33 -13.23
CA GLY A 60 -27.75 -7.39 -14.34
C GLY A 60 -27.33 -7.98 -15.68
N GLU A 61 -28.29 -8.44 -16.48
CA GLU A 61 -28.04 -8.79 -17.89
C GLU A 61 -27.81 -7.49 -18.69
N GLU A 62 -26.68 -7.38 -19.39
CA GLU A 62 -26.39 -6.32 -20.37
C GLU A 62 -26.48 -6.79 -21.83
N GLU A 63 -26.77 -5.85 -22.73
CA GLU A 63 -27.01 -6.05 -24.17
C GLU A 63 -25.79 -6.58 -24.96
N GLU A 64 -24.57 -6.51 -24.40
CA GLU A 64 -23.35 -7.09 -24.98
C GLU A 64 -22.63 -8.06 -24.00
N GLY A 65 -23.31 -9.14 -23.60
CA GLY A 65 -22.73 -10.47 -23.42
C GLY A 65 -21.63 -10.74 -22.37
N GLY A 66 -21.31 -9.82 -21.46
CA GLY A 66 -20.36 -10.02 -20.37
C GLY A 66 -21.02 -9.94 -18.99
N GLU A 67 -20.52 -10.71 -18.01
CA GLU A 67 -20.92 -10.55 -16.61
C GLU A 67 -20.35 -9.24 -16.05
N GLY A 68 -21.21 -8.45 -15.40
CA GLY A 68 -20.83 -7.20 -14.77
C GLY A 68 -20.19 -7.39 -13.40
N GLY A 69 -19.14 -6.63 -13.11
CA GLY A 69 -18.39 -6.77 -11.87
C GLY A 69 -17.58 -5.54 -11.49
N LYS A 70 -16.80 -5.69 -10.43
CA LYS A 70 -15.82 -4.68 -10.02
C LYS A 70 -14.44 -5.33 -9.98
N VAL A 71 -13.44 -4.60 -10.44
CA VAL A 71 -12.04 -4.99 -10.39
C VAL A 71 -11.39 -4.27 -9.22
N LEU A 72 -10.70 -5.06 -8.41
CA LEU A 72 -9.87 -4.58 -7.31
C LEU A 72 -8.43 -4.47 -7.81
N GLN A 73 -7.87 -3.26 -7.75
CA GLN A 73 -6.48 -3.00 -8.10
C GLN A 73 -5.72 -2.60 -6.84
N LEU A 74 -4.68 -3.34 -6.50
CA LEU A 74 -3.82 -3.06 -5.36
C LEU A 74 -2.62 -2.24 -5.82
N GLY A 75 -2.25 -1.22 -5.05
CA GLY A 75 -1.11 -0.35 -5.31
C GLY A 75 -0.32 -0.13 -4.03
N GLY A 76 0.78 -0.87 -3.88
CA GLY A 76 1.64 -0.82 -2.70
C GLY A 76 1.23 -1.85 -1.66
N MET A 77 2.09 -2.87 -1.52
CA MET A 77 2.01 -3.85 -0.44
C MET A 77 3.33 -4.61 -0.32
N SER A 78 3.71 -4.88 0.91
CA SER A 78 4.78 -5.79 1.28
C SER A 78 4.22 -6.98 2.05
N LYS A 79 4.70 -8.17 1.70
CA LYS A 79 4.44 -9.39 2.47
C LYS A 79 5.09 -9.25 3.85
N GLN A 80 4.38 -9.65 4.90
CA GLN A 80 4.94 -9.65 6.25
C GLN A 80 6.10 -10.67 6.36
N LEU A 81 7.17 -10.32 7.09
CA LEU A 81 8.42 -11.11 7.14
C LEU A 81 8.48 -12.16 8.27
N LEU A 82 7.57 -12.09 9.24
CA LEU A 82 7.57 -13.04 10.36
C LEU A 82 7.19 -14.44 9.89
N ALA A 83 7.85 -15.45 10.43
CA ALA A 83 7.45 -16.83 10.19
C ALA A 83 6.06 -17.12 10.78
N GLU A 84 5.27 -17.90 10.06
CA GLU A 84 3.93 -18.30 10.48
C GLU A 84 3.95 -19.00 11.83
N ASN A 85 2.97 -18.64 12.68
CA ASN A 85 2.75 -19.22 14.00
C ASN A 85 3.96 -19.08 14.96
N LYS A 86 4.89 -18.16 14.69
CA LYS A 86 5.98 -17.81 15.60
C LYS A 86 5.71 -16.49 16.31
N ASN A 87 6.08 -16.43 17.60
CA ASN A 87 5.96 -15.24 18.42
C ASN A 87 4.52 -14.66 18.36
N ASN A 88 4.41 -13.39 18.00
CA ASN A 88 3.16 -12.65 18.00
C ASN A 88 2.40 -12.73 16.67
N GLU A 89 2.91 -13.45 15.66
CA GLU A 89 2.38 -13.43 14.29
C GLU A 89 0.90 -13.82 14.24
N ARG A 90 0.48 -14.76 15.10
CA ARG A 90 -0.92 -15.21 15.17
C ARG A 90 -1.91 -14.09 15.49
N ALA A 91 -1.50 -13.05 16.20
CA ALA A 91 -2.33 -11.88 16.52
C ALA A 91 -2.71 -11.04 15.29
N PHE A 92 -1.97 -11.20 14.19
CA PHE A 92 -2.15 -10.45 12.95
C PHE A 92 -1.99 -11.36 11.73
N SER A 93 -2.49 -12.60 11.81
CA SER A 93 -2.43 -13.60 10.73
C SER A 93 -3.03 -13.13 9.39
N TRP A 94 -3.86 -12.09 9.37
CA TRP A 94 -4.30 -11.40 8.16
C TRP A 94 -3.16 -10.81 7.32
N SER A 95 -2.02 -10.48 7.94
CA SER A 95 -0.87 -9.88 7.25
C SER A 95 -0.08 -10.87 6.38
N ARG A 96 -0.37 -12.18 6.48
CA ARG A 96 0.20 -13.22 5.61
C ARG A 96 -0.20 -13.05 4.15
N HIS A 97 -1.39 -12.49 3.93
CA HIS A 97 -2.03 -12.46 2.62
C HIS A 97 -2.21 -11.03 2.14
N GLN A 98 -2.10 -10.89 0.83
CA GLN A 98 -2.35 -9.66 0.09
C GLN A 98 -3.84 -9.28 0.09
N LEU A 99 -4.64 -10.29 -0.22
CA LEU A 99 -6.08 -10.26 -0.32
C LEU A 99 -6.59 -11.63 0.12
N VAL A 100 -7.61 -11.65 0.96
CA VAL A 100 -8.40 -12.85 1.26
C VAL A 100 -9.86 -12.54 0.97
N VAL A 101 -10.55 -13.48 0.35
CA VAL A 101 -11.99 -13.40 0.11
C VAL A 101 -12.65 -14.48 0.93
N THR A 102 -13.58 -14.10 1.81
CA THR A 102 -14.34 -15.03 2.64
C THR A 102 -15.84 -14.80 2.43
N LYS A 103 -16.64 -15.81 2.78
CA LYS A 103 -18.08 -15.64 2.93
C LYS A 103 -18.39 -14.75 4.13
N TYR A 104 -19.37 -13.87 4.02
CA TYR A 104 -19.82 -13.02 5.12
C TYR A 104 -20.44 -13.87 6.23
N LYS A 105 -19.96 -13.65 7.47
CA LYS A 105 -20.55 -14.21 8.68
C LYS A 105 -20.68 -13.15 9.76
N GLU A 106 -21.77 -13.22 10.50
CA GLU A 106 -22.11 -12.22 11.52
C GLU A 106 -21.14 -12.21 12.71
N ASP A 107 -20.46 -13.33 12.95
CA ASP A 107 -19.44 -13.53 13.98
C ASP A 107 -18.00 -13.22 13.50
N GLU A 108 -17.79 -12.96 12.20
CA GLU A 108 -16.49 -12.64 11.59
C GLU A 108 -16.39 -11.15 11.19
N ARG A 109 -16.84 -10.26 12.09
CA ARG A 109 -16.94 -8.81 11.80
C ARG A 109 -15.61 -8.07 11.74
N THR A 110 -14.59 -8.55 12.43
CA THR A 110 -13.27 -7.91 12.50
C THR A 110 -12.18 -8.94 12.26
N SER A 111 -11.10 -8.55 11.58
CA SER A 111 -9.93 -9.42 11.33
C SER A 111 -8.96 -9.47 12.52
N SER A 112 -9.16 -8.63 13.53
CA SER A 112 -8.36 -8.61 14.75
C SER A 112 -9.20 -8.05 15.91
N SER A 113 -8.57 -7.89 17.07
CA SER A 113 -9.16 -7.33 18.27
C SER A 113 -8.17 -6.39 18.97
N PRO A 114 -8.61 -5.31 19.61
CA PRO A 114 -7.75 -4.49 20.46
C PRO A 114 -7.03 -5.29 21.55
N TYR A 115 -7.56 -6.46 21.92
CA TYR A 115 -6.97 -7.33 22.94
C TYR A 115 -5.88 -8.27 22.41
N ALA A 116 -5.73 -8.41 21.08
CA ALA A 116 -4.75 -9.31 20.47
C ALA A 116 -3.29 -8.92 20.79
N MET A 117 -3.04 -7.66 21.16
CA MET A 117 -1.72 -7.20 21.59
C MET A 117 -1.32 -7.68 22.99
N PHE A 118 -2.28 -8.08 23.83
CA PHE A 118 -2.02 -8.50 25.21
C PHE A 118 -1.82 -10.00 25.36
N ASP A 119 -2.41 -10.80 24.48
CA ASP A 119 -2.21 -12.24 24.36
C ASP A 119 -2.19 -12.60 22.87
N SER A 120 -0.98 -12.69 22.34
CA SER A 120 -0.73 -12.94 20.92
C SER A 120 -0.64 -14.42 20.57
N GLU A 121 -0.38 -15.30 21.55
CA GLU A 121 -0.36 -16.74 21.35
C GLU A 121 -1.79 -17.30 21.26
N ASN A 122 -2.73 -16.68 21.98
CA ASN A 122 -4.14 -17.02 21.96
C ASN A 122 -5.02 -15.76 21.79
N PRO A 123 -5.00 -15.13 20.61
CA PRO A 123 -5.75 -13.91 20.37
C PRO A 123 -7.26 -14.17 20.38
N VAL A 124 -8.03 -13.18 20.83
CA VAL A 124 -9.51 -13.24 20.85
C VAL A 124 -10.08 -13.49 19.45
N VAL A 125 -9.45 -12.89 18.43
CA VAL A 125 -9.77 -13.07 17.02
C VAL A 125 -8.53 -13.60 16.32
N ASP A 126 -8.66 -14.76 15.67
CA ASP A 126 -7.59 -15.41 14.89
C ASP A 126 -8.07 -15.50 13.44
N PHE A 127 -7.55 -14.62 12.58
CA PHE A 127 -8.00 -14.48 11.20
C PHE A 127 -7.73 -15.73 10.34
N SER A 128 -6.73 -16.55 10.71
CA SER A 128 -6.46 -17.82 10.01
C SER A 128 -7.68 -18.75 10.01
N LYS A 129 -8.56 -18.63 11.02
CA LYS A 129 -9.81 -19.40 11.07
C LYS A 129 -10.81 -19.01 9.98
N PHE A 130 -10.72 -17.79 9.44
CA PHE A 130 -11.60 -17.30 8.39
C PHE A 130 -11.06 -17.69 7.01
N SER A 131 -9.73 -17.70 6.83
CA SER A 131 -9.09 -18.08 5.56
C SER A 131 -9.05 -19.58 5.33
N ASP A 132 -8.92 -20.37 6.40
CA ASP A 132 -8.63 -21.82 6.31
C ASP A 132 -9.88 -22.70 6.47
N ASP A 133 -11.07 -22.10 6.50
CA ASP A 133 -12.34 -22.81 6.70
C ASP A 133 -12.84 -23.60 5.48
N ASN A 134 -12.23 -23.36 4.31
CA ASN A 134 -12.53 -24.03 3.04
C ASN A 134 -14.02 -23.96 2.66
N GLU A 135 -14.68 -22.83 2.95
CA GLU A 135 -16.05 -22.58 2.50
C GLU A 135 -16.12 -22.23 1.00
N ASP A 136 -17.28 -22.51 0.38
CA ASP A 136 -17.54 -22.10 -1.00
C ASP A 136 -17.85 -20.60 -1.06
N ILE A 137 -17.36 -19.95 -2.12
CA ILE A 137 -17.46 -18.50 -2.33
C ILE A 137 -18.27 -18.15 -3.59
N VAL A 138 -18.74 -19.14 -4.34
CA VAL A 138 -19.54 -18.93 -5.54
C VAL A 138 -20.97 -18.53 -5.17
N ASP A 139 -21.46 -17.41 -5.72
CA ASP A 139 -22.82 -16.89 -5.51
C ASP A 139 -23.19 -16.63 -4.03
N GLU A 140 -22.20 -16.29 -3.21
CA GLU A 140 -22.36 -15.97 -1.78
C GLU A 140 -22.20 -14.47 -1.51
N ASP A 141 -22.56 -14.04 -0.30
CA ASP A 141 -22.20 -12.70 0.19
C ASP A 141 -20.73 -12.72 0.60
N LEU A 142 -19.90 -11.88 -0.03
CA LEU A 142 -18.45 -11.95 0.07
C LEU A 142 -17.84 -10.73 0.76
N VAL A 143 -16.84 -10.99 1.58
CA VAL A 143 -16.00 -9.98 2.24
C VAL A 143 -14.60 -10.05 1.64
N PHE A 144 -14.08 -8.88 1.24
CA PHE A 144 -12.71 -8.72 0.75
C PHE A 144 -11.85 -8.13 1.88
N TRP A 145 -10.91 -8.92 2.39
CA TRP A 145 -9.94 -8.52 3.40
C TRP A 145 -8.65 -8.07 2.72
N LEU A 146 -8.38 -6.77 2.80
CA LEU A 146 -7.26 -6.11 2.12
C LEU A 146 -6.14 -5.81 3.09
N THR A 147 -4.95 -6.33 2.81
CA THR A 147 -3.74 -6.04 3.57
C THR A 147 -2.85 -5.13 2.77
N MET A 148 -2.37 -4.05 3.39
CA MET A 148 -1.47 -3.09 2.78
C MET A 148 -0.40 -2.71 3.78
N GLY A 149 0.84 -2.69 3.33
CA GLY A 149 2.00 -2.46 4.18
C GLY A 149 3.23 -2.18 3.34
N LEU A 150 4.30 -1.77 4.01
CA LEU A 150 5.59 -1.51 3.39
C LEU A 150 6.70 -1.90 4.36
N HIS A 151 7.85 -2.30 3.82
CA HIS A 151 9.09 -2.39 4.57
C HIS A 151 9.69 -0.99 4.70
N HIS A 152 9.73 -0.45 5.93
CA HIS A 152 10.31 0.86 6.19
C HIS A 152 11.72 0.69 6.71
N ILE A 153 12.73 0.99 5.88
CA ILE A 153 14.13 1.13 6.29
C ILE A 153 14.35 2.63 6.53
N PRO A 154 14.42 3.10 7.79
CA PRO A 154 14.49 4.52 8.07
C PRO A 154 15.79 5.13 7.57
N ARG A 155 15.68 6.32 6.97
CA ARG A 155 16.82 7.08 6.44
C ARG A 155 16.91 8.47 7.06
N SER A 156 18.03 9.17 6.82
CA SER A 156 18.27 10.50 7.40
C SER A 156 17.17 11.53 7.07
N GLU A 157 16.53 11.37 5.92
CA GLU A 157 15.44 12.20 5.41
C GLU A 157 14.10 11.97 6.13
N ASP A 158 13.99 10.91 6.94
CA ASP A 158 12.85 10.68 7.83
C ASP A 158 12.91 11.52 9.12
N LEU A 159 13.97 12.33 9.29
CA LEU A 159 14.08 13.28 10.39
C LEU A 159 13.60 14.67 9.97
N PRO A 160 12.74 15.34 10.76
CA PRO A 160 12.16 14.91 12.04
C PRO A 160 10.89 14.06 11.90
N LEU A 161 10.39 13.86 10.68
CA LEU A 161 9.17 13.15 10.37
C LEU A 161 9.33 12.41 9.04
N THR A 162 8.81 11.19 8.98
CA THR A 162 8.69 10.44 7.71
C THR A 162 7.83 11.19 6.73
N SER A 163 8.34 11.36 5.51
CA SER A 163 7.60 12.01 4.43
C SER A 163 6.44 11.15 3.95
N THR A 164 5.31 11.79 3.61
CA THR A 164 4.18 11.12 2.94
C THR A 164 4.45 10.87 1.46
N THR A 165 5.47 11.51 0.89
CA THR A 165 5.84 11.37 -0.53
C THR A 165 6.62 10.08 -0.73
N GLY A 166 6.25 9.26 -1.72
CA GLY A 166 6.90 7.97 -2.00
C GLY A 166 6.31 6.79 -1.23
N THR A 167 5.76 7.04 -0.05
CA THR A 167 5.18 6.02 0.85
C THR A 167 3.68 5.85 0.63
N ARG A 168 3.26 5.53 -0.61
CA ARG A 168 1.83 5.45 -0.97
C ARG A 168 1.31 4.02 -0.96
N LEU A 169 0.42 3.74 -0.02
CA LEU A 169 -0.44 2.56 0.00
C LEU A 169 -1.82 2.96 -0.54
N SER A 170 -2.26 2.38 -1.65
CA SER A 170 -3.60 2.61 -2.21
C SER A 170 -4.22 1.37 -2.83
N PHE A 171 -5.55 1.29 -2.84
CA PHE A 171 -6.27 0.36 -3.70
C PHE A 171 -7.35 1.11 -4.44
N SER A 172 -7.80 0.57 -5.57
CA SER A 172 -8.93 1.10 -6.32
C SER A 172 -9.94 -0.02 -6.55
N LEU A 173 -11.22 0.34 -6.48
CA LEU A 173 -12.32 -0.52 -6.87
C LEU A 173 -12.97 0.10 -8.10
N ALA A 174 -12.69 -0.44 -9.27
CA ALA A 174 -13.15 0.09 -10.55
C ALA A 174 -14.28 -0.77 -11.11
N PRO A 175 -15.33 -0.16 -11.71
CA PRO A 175 -16.33 -0.92 -12.44
C PRO A 175 -15.70 -1.63 -13.64
N PHE A 176 -16.07 -2.88 -13.88
CA PHE A 176 -15.64 -3.69 -15.03
C PHE A 176 -16.85 -4.38 -15.63
N ASN A 177 -17.27 -3.92 -16.81
CA ASN A 177 -18.55 -4.31 -17.44
C ASN A 177 -19.77 -4.09 -16.51
N TYR A 178 -19.67 -3.18 -15.53
CA TYR A 178 -20.74 -2.93 -14.56
C TYR A 178 -21.83 -1.98 -15.08
N TYR A 179 -21.47 -1.15 -16.05
CA TYR A 179 -22.35 -0.15 -16.64
C TYR A 179 -22.26 -0.25 -18.16
N SER A 180 -23.40 0.00 -18.82
CA SER A 180 -23.52 -0.06 -20.28
C SER A 180 -22.62 0.95 -21.01
N GLU A 181 -22.25 2.03 -20.33
CA GLU A 181 -21.28 3.01 -20.79
C GLU A 181 -20.56 3.64 -19.61
N CYS A 182 -19.47 4.37 -19.88
CA CYS A 182 -18.70 5.05 -18.85
C CYS A 182 -19.58 6.10 -18.14
N PRO A 183 -19.80 6.01 -16.80
CA PRO A 183 -20.69 6.93 -16.09
C PRO A 183 -20.29 8.40 -16.20
N SER A 184 -19.00 8.69 -16.43
CA SER A 184 -18.48 10.05 -16.59
C SER A 184 -19.00 10.76 -17.85
N MET A 185 -19.56 10.02 -18.83
CA MET A 185 -20.19 10.57 -20.03
C MET A 185 -21.39 11.47 -19.69
N SER A 186 -22.08 11.18 -18.60
CA SER A 186 -23.21 11.97 -18.09
C SER A 186 -22.78 13.16 -17.20
N SER A 187 -21.48 13.41 -17.03
CA SER A 187 -20.99 14.48 -16.16
C SER A 187 -21.45 15.85 -16.63
N SER A 188 -22.03 16.62 -15.71
CA SER A 188 -22.43 18.01 -15.97
C SER A 188 -21.22 18.93 -16.18
N ASP A 189 -20.05 18.52 -15.68
CA ASP A 189 -18.79 19.25 -15.80
C ASP A 189 -18.05 18.93 -17.11
N ALA A 190 -18.60 18.03 -17.94
CA ALA A 190 -18.05 17.75 -19.26
C ALA A 190 -18.08 19.01 -20.15
N ILE A 191 -17.01 19.19 -20.93
CA ILE A 191 -16.90 20.28 -21.89
C ILE A 191 -16.72 19.67 -23.28
N ARG A 192 -17.59 20.04 -24.21
CA ARG A 192 -17.48 19.67 -25.61
C ARG A 192 -17.06 20.88 -26.44
N MET A 193 -16.05 20.71 -27.28
CA MET A 193 -15.58 21.74 -28.20
C MET A 193 -15.67 21.23 -29.64
N ASP A 194 -16.49 21.90 -30.46
CA ASP A 194 -16.64 21.58 -31.88
C ASP A 194 -16.10 22.75 -32.71
N LEU A 195 -15.37 22.46 -33.79
CA LEU A 195 -14.97 23.49 -34.75
C LEU A 195 -16.21 24.07 -35.44
N LEU A 196 -16.26 25.39 -35.61
CA LEU A 196 -17.32 26.03 -36.39
C LEU A 196 -17.24 25.62 -37.86
N ASN A 197 -16.03 25.45 -38.38
CA ASN A 197 -15.75 25.02 -39.73
C ASN A 197 -14.50 24.15 -39.79
N THR A 198 -14.66 22.88 -40.18
CA THR A 198 -13.55 21.92 -40.28
C THR A 198 -12.51 22.29 -41.33
N LYS A 199 -12.88 23.07 -42.36
CA LYS A 199 -11.98 23.50 -43.45
C LYS A 199 -11.25 24.81 -43.15
N LYS A 200 -11.70 25.57 -42.15
CA LYS A 200 -11.12 26.84 -41.74
C LYS A 200 -11.09 26.95 -40.21
N PRO A 201 -10.15 26.27 -39.53
CA PRO A 201 -10.07 26.27 -38.08
C PRO A 201 -9.90 27.67 -37.45
N SER A 202 -9.40 28.64 -38.21
CA SER A 202 -9.26 30.03 -37.79
C SER A 202 -10.58 30.75 -37.52
N GLU A 203 -11.72 30.22 -37.98
CA GLU A 203 -13.05 30.81 -37.74
C GLU A 203 -13.54 30.60 -36.29
N GLY A 204 -12.87 29.73 -35.52
CA GLY A 204 -13.11 29.53 -34.09
C GLY A 204 -13.84 28.23 -33.73
N VAL A 205 -14.20 28.11 -32.45
CA VAL A 205 -14.83 26.91 -31.85
C VAL A 205 -16.15 27.26 -31.18
N ARG A 206 -17.08 26.30 -31.22
CA ARG A 206 -18.27 26.26 -30.37
C ARG A 206 -17.93 25.49 -29.11
N ILE A 207 -18.12 26.12 -27.96
CA ILE A 207 -17.95 25.48 -26.65
C ILE A 207 -19.32 25.19 -26.05
N GLN A 208 -19.61 23.92 -25.78
CA GLN A 208 -20.80 23.46 -25.08
C GLN A 208 -20.41 23.03 -23.66
N ARG A 209 -21.04 23.68 -22.67
CA ARG A 209 -20.95 23.34 -21.25
C ARG A 209 -22.32 22.85 -20.79
N TYR A 210 -22.38 21.78 -20.01
CA TYR A 210 -23.63 21.21 -19.53
C TYR A 210 -24.06 21.81 -18.17
N TYR A 211 -23.10 22.21 -17.32
CA TYR A 211 -23.29 22.97 -16.09
C TYR A 211 -22.78 24.42 -16.21
N GLY A 212 -23.31 25.35 -15.40
CA GLY A 212 -22.79 26.71 -15.29
C GLY A 212 -22.81 27.50 -16.61
N LYS A 213 -23.97 27.58 -17.28
CA LYS A 213 -24.13 28.31 -18.56
C LYS A 213 -23.76 29.80 -18.45
N GLU A 214 -23.74 30.36 -17.25
CA GLU A 214 -23.33 31.73 -16.97
C GLU A 214 -21.92 31.77 -16.37
N LYS A 215 -21.13 32.79 -16.73
CA LYS A 215 -19.80 33.04 -16.15
C LYS A 215 -19.97 33.50 -14.70
N GLU A 216 -20.13 32.56 -13.78
CA GLU A 216 -20.04 32.88 -12.36
C GLU A 216 -18.60 33.25 -12.04
N THR A 217 -18.35 34.55 -11.95
CA THR A 217 -17.07 35.09 -11.52
C THR A 217 -17.23 35.50 -10.07
N CYS A 218 -17.22 34.52 -9.15
CA CYS A 218 -17.16 34.81 -7.72
C CYS A 218 -15.70 34.77 -7.28
N ALA A 219 -15.28 35.77 -6.50
CA ALA A 219 -13.99 35.71 -5.82
C ALA A 219 -14.16 34.85 -4.58
N ILE A 220 -13.31 33.82 -4.42
CA ILE A 220 -13.19 33.13 -3.15
C ILE A 220 -12.65 34.18 -2.15
N PRO A 221 -13.33 34.41 -1.01
CA PRO A 221 -12.81 35.31 0.01
C PRO A 221 -11.41 34.85 0.46
N ALA A 222 -10.55 35.82 0.78
CA ALA A 222 -9.15 35.54 1.10
C ALA A 222 -9.02 34.50 2.23
N SER A 223 -7.99 33.67 2.12
CA SER A 223 -7.67 32.43 2.83
C SER A 223 -7.60 32.45 4.36
N SER A 224 -8.08 33.48 5.06
CA SER A 224 -8.04 33.53 6.53
C SER A 224 -9.04 32.57 7.20
N ILE A 225 -9.98 32.00 6.42
CA ILE A 225 -11.04 31.13 6.95
C ILE A 225 -10.47 29.94 7.73
N TYR A 226 -9.42 29.29 7.24
CA TYR A 226 -8.86 28.11 7.91
C TYR A 226 -8.12 28.47 9.21
N ASP A 227 -7.25 29.47 9.17
CA ASP A 227 -6.50 29.91 10.36
C ASP A 227 -7.44 30.44 11.45
N ASP A 228 -8.49 31.16 11.05
CA ASP A 228 -9.50 31.68 11.98
C ASP A 228 -10.38 30.54 12.53
N GLN A 229 -10.75 29.55 11.71
CA GLN A 229 -11.46 28.34 12.16
C GLN A 229 -10.65 27.50 13.16
N VAL A 230 -9.35 27.31 12.92
CA VAL A 230 -8.46 26.57 13.83
C VAL A 230 -8.23 27.36 15.13
N ARG A 231 -8.17 28.69 15.08
CA ARG A 231 -8.09 29.53 16.29
C ARG A 231 -9.38 29.48 17.12
N GLU A 232 -10.53 29.51 16.47
CA GLU A 232 -11.84 29.46 17.14
C GLU A 232 -12.17 28.07 17.68
N ASN A 233 -11.80 27.03 16.94
CA ASN A 233 -11.99 25.63 17.33
C ASN A 233 -10.79 24.78 16.86
N PRO A 234 -9.79 24.55 17.71
CA PRO A 234 -8.61 23.76 17.34
C PRO A 234 -8.95 22.30 17.03
N ASP A 235 -10.10 21.79 17.51
CA ASP A 235 -10.60 20.47 17.15
C ASP A 235 -10.98 20.37 15.66
N THR A 236 -11.18 21.49 14.96
CA THR A 236 -11.39 21.53 13.50
C THR A 236 -10.17 21.04 12.73
N ALA A 237 -8.95 21.29 13.25
CA ALA A 237 -7.73 20.75 12.67
C ALA A 237 -7.58 19.24 12.92
N LEU A 238 -8.29 18.72 13.92
CA LEU A 238 -8.27 17.32 14.34
C LEU A 238 -9.53 16.57 13.90
N GLU A 239 -10.39 17.17 13.07
CA GLU A 239 -11.66 16.59 12.68
C GLU A 239 -11.43 15.46 11.64
N SER A 240 -10.89 14.32 12.09
CA SER A 240 -11.47 13.06 11.67
C SER A 240 -12.89 13.11 12.21
N SER A 241 -13.86 13.32 11.31
CA SER A 241 -15.28 13.34 11.65
C SER A 241 -15.56 12.32 12.74
N ARG A 242 -16.30 12.72 13.78
CA ARG A 242 -16.88 11.83 14.80
C ARG A 242 -17.89 10.86 14.17
N PHE A 243 -17.45 10.07 13.20
CA PHE A 243 -18.02 8.77 12.96
C PHE A 243 -17.35 7.88 13.98
N LEU A 244 -18.11 7.43 14.98
CA LEU A 244 -17.74 6.25 15.75
C LEU A 244 -17.63 5.10 14.74
N GLY A 245 -16.45 4.96 14.14
CA GLY A 245 -15.99 3.68 13.66
C GLY A 245 -16.00 2.76 14.87
N VAL A 246 -16.90 1.79 14.84
CA VAL A 246 -17.04 0.76 15.85
C VAL A 246 -15.69 0.02 15.91
N PHE A 247 -14.96 0.22 16.99
CA PHE A 247 -14.12 -0.83 17.55
C PHE A 247 -15.03 -1.87 18.20
#